data_AF-A0A975L883-F1
#
_entry.id   AF-A0A975L883-F1
#
_cell.length_a   1.000
_cell.length_b   1.000
_cell.length_c   1.000
_cell.angle_alpha   90.00
_cell.angle_beta   90.00
_cell.angle_gamma   90.00
#
_symmetry.space_group_name_H-M   'P 1'
#
loop_
_entity.id
_entity.type
_entity.pdbx_description
1 polymer ?
#
loop_
_entity_poly.entity_id
_entity_poly.type
_entity_poly.pdbx_seq_one_letter_code
_entity_poly.pdbx_strand_id
1 'polypeptide(L)'
;MLATASPGKWDLLRSSGLTDDEIAHSREPGFEERFRAAAGGVDVVLNSLTGDAITASLRLLSEGGRFVELGHNELLGRDDVPEDVTYLHFNVMEVGPERIQRAFAALLPLLVDGTLTRGPLTRYPIEEAPEAFQVMQRGHNVGKAVLELSTRFRPGGTVLVTGAMGRLGALVARHLVLRHGVENLLLVSRRGRRPRAPTNSSPSSPVSGRTCVSRPVTSPTSSNCGCFSTTLRSPPSCTRRPCSTTPPSLV
;
A
#
# COMPACT_ATOMS: atom_id res chain seq x y z
N MET A 1 -13.93 7.26 25.34
CA MET A 1 -14.32 7.13 23.91
C MET A 1 -15.08 5.83 23.79
N LEU A 2 -16.29 5.83 23.22
CA LEU A 2 -17.11 4.61 23.13
C LEU A 2 -16.94 3.96 21.76
N ALA A 3 -16.88 2.63 21.69
CA ALA A 3 -16.71 1.91 20.43
C ALA A 3 -17.43 0.56 20.41
N THR A 4 -17.96 0.20 19.24
CA THR A 4 -18.53 -1.12 18.99
C THR A 4 -17.61 -1.95 18.10
N ALA A 5 -17.48 -3.25 18.40
CA ALA A 5 -16.79 -4.22 17.54
C ALA A 5 -17.27 -5.65 17.82
N SER A 6 -16.96 -6.59 16.92
CA SER A 6 -17.12 -8.03 17.21
C SER A 6 -16.15 -8.48 18.32
N PRO A 7 -16.47 -9.49 19.14
CA PRO A 7 -15.72 -9.84 20.36
C PRO A 7 -14.25 -10.17 20.09
N GLY A 8 -13.95 -10.84 18.98
CA GLY A 8 -12.58 -11.15 18.56
C GLY A 8 -11.70 -9.93 18.26
N LYS A 9 -12.23 -8.70 18.31
CA LYS A 9 -11.49 -7.45 18.11
C LYS A 9 -11.38 -6.61 19.39
N TRP A 10 -11.98 -7.04 20.50
CA TRP A 10 -12.02 -6.24 21.73
C TRP A 10 -10.63 -6.03 22.35
N ASP A 11 -9.74 -7.02 22.26
CA ASP A 11 -8.37 -6.88 22.76
C ASP A 11 -7.60 -5.75 22.06
N LEU A 12 -7.89 -5.48 20.78
CA LEU A 12 -7.31 -4.34 20.07
C LEU A 12 -7.83 -3.02 20.65
N LEU A 13 -9.13 -2.92 20.92
CA LEU A 13 -9.73 -1.72 21.51
C LEU A 13 -9.17 -1.46 22.92
N ARG A 14 -9.03 -2.52 23.73
CA ARG A 14 -8.37 -2.44 25.04
C ARG A 14 -6.92 -1.97 24.95
N SER A 15 -6.16 -2.51 24.00
CA SER A 15 -4.78 -2.06 23.75
C SER A 15 -4.70 -0.60 23.27
N SER A 16 -5.82 -0.05 22.78
CA SER A 16 -5.96 1.35 22.37
C SER A 16 -6.43 2.25 23.52
N GLY A 17 -6.60 1.71 24.72
CA GLY A 17 -6.94 2.46 25.94
C GLY A 17 -8.42 2.48 26.32
N LEU A 18 -9.28 1.72 25.63
CA LEU A 18 -10.70 1.63 25.99
C LEU A 18 -10.90 0.61 27.12
N THR A 19 -11.73 0.98 28.09
CA THR A 19 -12.16 0.08 29.17
C THR A 19 -13.29 -0.85 28.70
N ASP A 20 -13.58 -1.89 29.48
CA ASP A 20 -14.65 -2.84 29.12
C ASP A 20 -16.02 -2.14 29.02
N ASP A 21 -16.29 -1.12 29.84
CA ASP A 21 -17.56 -0.38 29.82
C ASP A 21 -17.68 0.58 28.62
N GLU A 22 -16.56 0.87 27.95
CA GLU A 22 -16.52 1.68 26.73
C GLU A 22 -16.60 0.84 25.45
N ILE A 23 -16.63 -0.50 25.57
CA ILE A 23 -16.67 -1.44 24.45
C ILE A 23 -18.02 -2.19 24.46
N ALA A 24 -18.62 -2.33 23.28
CA ALA A 24 -19.83 -3.14 23.09
C ALA A 24 -19.83 -3.91 21.77
N HIS A 25 -20.77 -4.85 21.64
CA HIS A 25 -20.91 -5.68 20.44
C HIS A 25 -21.46 -4.87 19.25
N SER A 26 -20.86 -4.99 18.08
CA SER A 26 -21.27 -4.19 16.90
C SER A 26 -22.45 -4.77 16.10
N ARG A 27 -22.85 -6.02 16.34
CA ARG A 27 -23.97 -6.67 15.63
C ARG A 27 -25.21 -6.87 16.51
N GLU A 28 -25.13 -6.48 17.76
CA GLU A 28 -26.23 -6.58 18.72
C GLU A 28 -26.53 -5.16 19.22
N PRO A 29 -27.80 -4.71 19.21
CA PRO A 29 -28.15 -3.33 19.55
C PRO A 29 -28.00 -2.99 21.05
N GLY A 30 -27.63 -3.97 21.89
CA GLY A 30 -27.49 -3.79 23.35
C GLY A 30 -26.40 -2.80 23.79
N PHE A 31 -25.63 -2.23 22.86
CA PHE A 31 -24.67 -1.18 23.17
C PHE A 31 -25.33 0.11 23.68
N GLU A 32 -26.60 0.38 23.31
CA GLU A 32 -27.33 1.58 23.77
C GLU A 32 -27.39 1.66 25.30
N GLU A 33 -27.91 0.62 25.95
CA GLU A 33 -28.06 0.61 27.40
C GLU A 33 -26.71 0.67 28.12
N ARG A 34 -25.72 -0.09 27.62
CA ARG A 34 -24.36 -0.12 28.16
C ARG A 34 -23.70 1.25 28.11
N PHE A 35 -23.73 1.90 26.95
CA PHE A 35 -23.12 3.21 26.76
C PHE A 35 -23.85 4.31 27.53
N ARG A 36 -25.18 4.25 27.61
CA ARG A 36 -25.95 5.18 28.43
C ARG A 36 -25.61 5.06 29.92
N ALA A 37 -25.40 3.84 30.42
CA ALA A 37 -24.95 3.62 31.79
C ALA A 37 -23.53 4.11 32.05
N ALA A 38 -22.62 3.94 31.07
CA ALA A 38 -21.21 4.29 31.22
C ALA A 38 -20.93 5.81 31.08
N ALA A 39 -21.63 6.49 30.17
CA ALA A 39 -21.31 7.86 29.77
C ALA A 39 -22.51 8.80 29.61
N GLY A 40 -23.75 8.30 29.75
CA GLY A 40 -24.95 9.09 29.43
C GLY A 40 -25.17 9.22 27.91
N GLY A 41 -25.58 10.41 27.46
CA GLY A 41 -25.70 10.72 26.04
C GLY A 41 -24.36 11.10 25.41
N VAL A 42 -24.25 11.00 24.08
CA VAL A 42 -23.05 11.40 23.31
C VAL A 42 -23.34 12.57 22.39
N ASP A 43 -22.36 13.45 22.20
CA ASP A 43 -22.53 14.63 21.33
C ASP A 43 -22.41 14.30 19.84
N VAL A 44 -21.60 13.29 19.51
CA VAL A 44 -21.29 12.89 18.15
C VAL A 44 -21.30 11.38 18.03
N VAL A 45 -22.04 10.88 17.04
CA VAL A 45 -21.99 9.50 16.58
C VAL A 45 -21.29 9.46 15.23
N LEU A 46 -20.29 8.60 15.08
CA LEU A 46 -19.69 8.24 13.80
C LEU A 46 -20.18 6.82 13.45
N ASN A 47 -21.23 6.73 12.64
CA ASN A 47 -21.89 5.47 12.32
C ASN A 47 -21.33 4.81 11.06
N SER A 48 -21.26 3.49 11.09
CA SER A 48 -21.12 2.64 9.91
C SER A 48 -21.89 1.32 10.06
N LEU A 49 -22.84 1.27 11.01
CA LEU A 49 -23.71 0.12 11.28
C LEU A 49 -25.04 0.31 10.54
N THR A 50 -25.83 -0.75 10.45
CA THR A 50 -27.11 -0.79 9.71
C THR A 50 -28.24 -1.28 10.61
N GLY A 51 -29.49 -1.13 10.15
CA GLY A 51 -30.70 -1.61 10.82
C GLY A 51 -30.90 -0.99 12.20
N ASP A 52 -31.34 -1.81 13.16
CA ASP A 52 -31.67 -1.37 14.52
C ASP A 52 -30.52 -0.64 15.25
N ALA A 53 -29.28 -0.89 14.84
CA ALA A 53 -28.11 -0.20 15.37
C ALA A 53 -28.10 1.30 15.02
N ILE A 54 -28.69 1.73 13.89
CA ILE A 54 -28.86 3.13 13.54
C ILE A 54 -29.80 3.80 14.55
N THR A 55 -30.97 3.21 14.77
CA THR A 55 -31.98 3.70 15.71
C THR A 55 -31.42 3.77 17.14
N ALA A 56 -30.71 2.73 17.59
CA ALA A 56 -30.05 2.69 18.88
C ALA A 56 -28.98 3.81 19.01
N SER A 57 -28.21 4.06 17.94
CA SER A 57 -27.20 5.11 17.92
C SER A 57 -27.80 6.52 17.94
N LEU A 58 -28.94 6.74 17.25
CA LEU A 58 -29.68 8.01 17.32
C LEU A 58 -30.18 8.30 18.74
N ARG A 59 -30.71 7.29 19.43
CA ARG A 59 -31.19 7.42 20.82
C ARG A 59 -30.08 7.68 21.84
N LEU A 60 -28.83 7.37 21.48
CA LEU A 60 -27.67 7.72 22.31
C LEU A 60 -27.27 9.19 22.20
N LEU A 61 -27.68 9.89 21.13
CA LEU A 61 -27.30 11.29 20.98
C LEU A 61 -27.95 12.16 22.06
N SER A 62 -27.16 13.08 22.59
CA SER A 62 -27.66 14.21 23.40
C SER A 62 -28.41 15.20 22.52
N GLU A 63 -29.22 16.06 23.15
CA GLU A 63 -29.93 17.15 22.46
C GLU A 63 -28.95 18.03 21.67
N GLY A 64 -29.26 18.33 20.40
CA GLY A 64 -28.34 19.08 19.52
C GLY A 64 -27.19 18.26 18.94
N GLY A 65 -27.21 16.93 19.12
CA GLY A 65 -26.16 16.01 18.72
C GLY A 65 -25.94 15.92 17.21
N ARG A 66 -24.80 15.34 16.81
CA ARG A 66 -24.42 15.15 15.40
C ARG A 66 -24.30 13.68 15.06
N PHE A 67 -25.06 13.25 14.06
CA PHE A 67 -24.98 11.92 13.52
C PHE A 67 -24.21 11.94 12.19
N VAL A 68 -23.03 11.35 12.14
CA VAL A 68 -22.21 11.26 10.93
C VAL A 68 -22.30 9.84 10.38
N GLU A 69 -23.03 9.68 9.27
CA GLU A 69 -23.19 8.41 8.58
C GLU A 69 -22.05 8.20 7.57
N LEU A 70 -21.30 7.10 7.71
CA LEU A 70 -20.25 6.70 6.78
C LEU A 70 -20.72 5.61 5.79
N GLY A 71 -21.80 4.90 6.11
CA GLY A 71 -22.40 3.88 5.28
C GLY A 71 -23.25 4.45 4.15
N HIS A 72 -23.39 3.67 3.07
CA HIS A 72 -24.17 4.05 1.89
C HIS A 72 -25.46 3.24 1.72
N ASN A 73 -25.64 2.18 2.53
CA ASN A 73 -26.67 1.17 2.28
C ASN A 73 -28.05 1.55 2.80
N GLU A 74 -28.11 2.31 3.89
CA GLU A 74 -29.35 2.62 4.61
C GLU A 74 -29.28 4.06 5.13
N LEU A 75 -29.58 5.01 4.25
CA LEU A 75 -29.57 6.43 4.57
C LEU A 75 -30.95 6.86 5.08
N LEU A 76 -30.96 7.64 6.15
CA LEU A 76 -32.18 8.16 6.74
C LEU A 76 -32.71 9.37 5.96
N GLY A 77 -34.05 9.43 5.83
CA GLY A 77 -34.75 10.62 5.37
C GLY A 77 -34.83 11.68 6.45
N ARG A 78 -35.25 12.90 6.09
CA ARG A 78 -35.40 13.99 7.07
C ARG A 78 -36.41 13.64 8.17
N ASP A 79 -37.48 12.94 7.82
CA ASP A 79 -38.55 12.58 8.75
C ASP A 79 -38.14 11.48 9.74
N ASP A 80 -37.07 10.74 9.44
CA ASP A 80 -36.53 9.66 10.29
C ASP A 80 -35.49 10.17 11.31
N VAL A 81 -35.09 11.44 11.19
CA VAL A 81 -34.07 12.06 12.04
C VAL A 81 -34.76 13.04 13.02
N PRO A 82 -34.48 12.97 14.33
CA PRO A 82 -34.99 13.94 15.30
C PRO A 82 -34.66 15.38 14.90
N GLU A 83 -35.59 16.33 15.14
CA GLU A 83 -35.47 17.71 14.65
C GLU A 83 -34.23 18.45 15.19
N ASP A 84 -33.81 18.10 16.41
CA ASP A 84 -32.67 18.67 17.11
C ASP A 84 -31.33 18.00 16.72
N VAL A 85 -31.36 16.91 15.96
CA VAL A 85 -30.16 16.19 15.52
C VAL A 85 -29.69 16.68 14.15
N THR A 86 -28.38 16.96 14.06
CA THR A 86 -27.72 17.24 12.77
C THR A 86 -27.25 15.92 12.15
N TYR A 87 -27.95 15.45 11.12
CA TYR A 87 -27.54 14.28 10.35
C TYR A 87 -26.66 14.67 9.14
N LEU A 88 -25.51 14.01 9.01
CA LEU A 88 -24.50 14.25 7.99
C LEU A 88 -24.08 12.93 7.35
N HIS A 89 -24.45 12.72 6.09
CA HIS A 89 -23.84 11.65 5.30
C HIS A 89 -22.47 12.12 4.79
N PHE A 90 -21.41 11.40 5.14
CA PHE A 90 -20.04 11.73 4.78
C PHE A 90 -19.44 10.69 3.84
N ASN A 91 -19.14 11.11 2.61
CA ASN A 91 -18.42 10.31 1.63
C ASN A 91 -17.14 11.04 1.20
N VAL A 92 -15.98 10.46 1.49
CA VAL A 92 -14.68 11.05 1.12
C VAL A 92 -14.55 11.31 -0.39
N MET A 93 -15.24 10.53 -1.23
CA MET A 93 -15.22 10.69 -2.69
C MET A 93 -15.96 11.93 -3.18
N GLU A 94 -16.85 12.49 -2.36
CA GLU A 94 -17.61 13.71 -2.65
C GLU A 94 -16.94 14.96 -2.07
N VAL A 95 -15.86 14.79 -1.31
CA VAL A 95 -15.12 15.88 -0.68
C VAL A 95 -14.18 16.53 -1.70
N GLY A 96 -14.33 17.84 -1.89
CA GLY A 96 -13.44 18.63 -2.75
C GLY A 96 -11.97 18.60 -2.30
N PRO A 97 -11.02 18.76 -3.24
CA PRO A 97 -9.59 18.59 -2.98
C PRO A 97 -9.05 19.54 -1.90
N GLU A 98 -9.60 20.75 -1.77
CA GLU A 98 -9.17 21.73 -0.76
C GLU A 98 -9.46 21.23 0.67
N ARG A 99 -10.57 20.52 0.86
CA ARG A 99 -10.92 19.98 2.18
C ARG A 99 -10.11 18.72 2.49
N ILE A 100 -9.83 17.89 1.48
CA ILE A 100 -8.87 16.78 1.60
C ILE A 100 -7.48 17.30 1.99
N GLN A 101 -6.98 18.33 1.29
CA GLN A 101 -5.69 18.94 1.59
C GLN A 101 -5.62 19.49 3.02
N ARG A 102 -6.67 20.18 3.48
CA ARG A 102 -6.76 20.66 4.87
C ARG A 102 -6.72 19.51 5.88
N ALA A 103 -7.40 18.40 5.60
CA ALA A 103 -7.35 17.21 6.46
C ALA A 103 -5.94 16.62 6.51
N PHE A 104 -5.26 16.46 5.37
CA PHE A 104 -3.86 16.01 5.34
C PHE A 104 -2.92 16.96 6.09
N ALA A 105 -3.08 18.27 5.92
CA ALA A 105 -2.26 19.27 6.63
C ALA A 105 -2.43 19.20 8.15
N ALA A 106 -3.62 18.83 8.64
CA ALA A 106 -3.88 18.60 10.06
C ALA A 106 -3.35 17.24 10.56
N LEU A 107 -3.44 16.18 9.75
CA LEU A 107 -3.05 14.82 10.14
C LEU A 107 -1.54 14.55 10.06
N LEU A 108 -0.84 15.15 9.09
CA LEU A 108 0.58 14.90 8.86
C LEU A 108 1.47 15.21 10.08
N PRO A 109 1.32 16.35 10.78
CA PRO A 109 2.10 16.63 11.98
C PRO A 109 1.93 15.55 13.04
N LEU A 110 0.68 15.11 13.29
CA LEU A 110 0.35 14.07 14.27
C LEU A 110 0.97 12.70 13.92
N LEU A 111 1.09 12.40 12.62
CA LEU A 111 1.79 11.20 12.16
C LEU A 111 3.31 11.30 12.35
N VAL A 112 3.88 12.48 12.12
CA VAL A 112 5.33 12.73 12.20
C VAL A 112 5.81 12.74 13.65
N ASP A 113 5.04 13.35 14.56
CA ASP A 113 5.38 13.40 15.99
C ASP A 113 4.98 12.12 16.76
N GLY A 114 4.24 11.22 16.10
CA GLY A 114 3.84 9.93 16.66
C GLY A 114 2.59 9.96 17.54
N THR A 115 1.91 11.11 17.67
CA THR A 115 0.61 11.22 18.35
C THR A 115 -0.44 10.34 17.68
N LEU A 116 -0.48 10.36 16.35
CA LEU A 116 -1.27 9.42 15.56
C LEU A 116 -0.38 8.23 15.17
N THR A 117 -0.60 7.09 15.80
CA THR A 117 0.11 5.86 15.45
C THR A 117 -0.65 5.08 14.37
N ARG A 118 0.09 4.36 13.52
CA ARG A 118 -0.54 3.48 12.52
C ARG A 118 -1.20 2.30 13.21
N GLY A 119 -2.40 1.94 12.77
CA GLY A 119 -3.04 0.68 13.17
C GLY A 119 -2.33 -0.56 12.59
N PRO A 120 -2.79 -1.77 12.98
CA PRO A 120 -2.32 -3.03 12.41
C PRO A 120 -2.47 -3.05 10.88
N LEU A 121 -1.46 -3.61 10.19
CA LEU A 121 -1.45 -3.82 8.75
C LEU A 121 -1.31 -5.31 8.45
N THR A 122 -2.19 -5.86 7.63
CA THR A 122 -2.05 -7.21 7.08
C THR A 122 -1.68 -7.10 5.62
N ARG A 123 -0.52 -7.62 5.24
CA ARG A 123 0.03 -7.54 3.89
C ARG A 123 -0.26 -8.83 3.15
N TYR A 124 -0.73 -8.71 1.92
CA TYR A 124 -0.98 -9.82 1.01
C TYR A 124 -0.24 -9.54 -0.30
N PRO A 125 0.51 -10.49 -0.87
CA PRO A 125 0.91 -10.41 -2.26
C PRO A 125 -0.31 -10.17 -3.17
N ILE A 126 -0.14 -9.41 -4.25
CA ILE A 126 -1.24 -9.15 -5.19
C ILE A 126 -1.83 -10.44 -5.78
N GLU A 127 -1.03 -11.50 -5.86
CA GLU A 127 -1.42 -12.84 -6.28
C GLU A 127 -2.46 -13.47 -5.33
N GLU A 128 -2.45 -13.06 -4.05
CA GLU A 128 -3.36 -13.52 -2.99
C GLU A 128 -4.52 -12.53 -2.77
N ALA A 129 -4.74 -11.58 -3.68
CA ALA A 129 -5.84 -10.62 -3.56
C ALA A 129 -7.21 -11.27 -3.31
N PRO A 130 -7.60 -12.39 -3.97
CA PRO A 130 -8.87 -13.05 -3.67
C PRO A 130 -9.03 -13.46 -2.19
N GLU A 131 -7.96 -13.93 -1.55
CA GLU A 131 -7.97 -14.30 -0.13
C GLU A 131 -8.15 -13.06 0.75
N ALA A 132 -7.41 -11.97 0.46
CA ALA A 132 -7.56 -10.70 1.17
C ALA A 132 -9.01 -10.19 1.13
N PHE A 133 -9.66 -10.27 -0.03
CA PHE A 133 -11.07 -9.90 -0.19
C PHE A 133 -12.02 -10.83 0.59
N GLN A 134 -11.75 -12.15 0.62
CA GLN A 134 -12.56 -13.09 1.40
C GLN A 134 -12.48 -12.83 2.92
N VAL A 135 -11.28 -12.56 3.44
CA VAL A 135 -11.08 -12.20 4.86
C VAL A 135 -11.83 -10.91 5.20
N MET A 136 -11.78 -9.92 4.31
CA MET A 136 -12.49 -8.65 4.46
C MET A 136 -14.02 -8.84 4.42
N GLN A 137 -14.55 -9.61 3.47
CA GLN A 137 -16.00 -9.88 3.37
C GLN A 137 -16.58 -10.58 4.61
N ARG A 138 -15.80 -11.47 5.25
CA ARG A 138 -16.20 -12.12 6.50
C ARG A 138 -16.11 -11.19 7.72
N GLY A 139 -15.56 -9.98 7.55
CA GLY A 139 -15.33 -9.02 8.63
C GLY A 139 -14.24 -9.48 9.61
N HIS A 140 -13.39 -10.44 9.22
CA HIS A 140 -12.29 -10.96 10.03
C HIS A 140 -11.03 -10.10 9.92
N ASN A 141 -11.00 -9.13 9.02
CA ASN A 141 -9.89 -8.19 8.94
C ASN A 141 -9.85 -7.29 10.19
N VAL A 142 -8.64 -7.12 10.71
CA VAL A 142 -8.31 -6.19 11.79
C VAL A 142 -7.31 -5.17 11.22
N GLY A 143 -7.60 -3.88 11.39
CA GLY A 143 -6.83 -2.82 10.76
C GLY A 143 -6.95 -2.82 9.23
N LYS A 144 -5.86 -2.51 8.54
CA LYS A 144 -5.85 -2.29 7.08
C LYS A 144 -5.22 -3.48 6.34
N ALA A 145 -5.97 -4.06 5.41
CA ALA A 145 -5.42 -4.97 4.41
C ALA A 145 -4.69 -4.19 3.31
N VAL A 146 -3.46 -4.62 2.98
CA VAL A 146 -2.60 -3.98 1.99
C VAL A 146 -2.18 -5.02 0.96
N LEU A 147 -2.51 -4.76 -0.31
CA LEU A 147 -2.03 -5.57 -1.44
C LEU A 147 -0.65 -5.07 -1.87
N GLU A 148 0.35 -5.93 -1.71
CA GLU A 148 1.69 -5.69 -2.18
C GLU A 148 1.78 -6.10 -3.64
N LEU A 149 1.90 -5.10 -4.51
CA LEU A 149 2.19 -5.34 -5.92
C LEU A 149 3.54 -6.06 -5.99
N SER A 150 3.55 -7.23 -6.62
CA SER A 150 4.77 -7.99 -6.85
C SER A 150 5.82 -7.05 -7.42
N THR A 151 6.97 -7.02 -6.74
CA THR A 151 8.02 -6.01 -6.96
C THR A 151 8.44 -6.03 -8.41
N ARG A 152 7.90 -5.12 -9.22
CA ARG A 152 8.58 -4.69 -10.43
C ARG A 152 9.83 -3.98 -9.94
N PHE A 153 10.99 -4.32 -10.49
CA PHE A 153 12.21 -3.59 -10.19
C PHE A 153 11.95 -2.11 -10.36
N ARG A 154 12.29 -1.31 -9.34
CA ARG A 154 12.09 0.13 -9.38
C ARG A 154 12.69 0.67 -10.68
N PRO A 155 11.94 1.41 -11.51
CA PRO A 155 12.51 2.06 -12.70
C PRO A 155 13.72 2.91 -12.31
N GLY A 156 14.86 2.70 -12.98
CA GLY A 156 16.13 3.33 -12.63
C GLY A 156 16.82 2.82 -11.36
N GLY A 157 16.25 1.83 -10.64
CA GLY A 157 16.86 1.19 -9.47
C GLY A 157 18.02 0.27 -9.85
N THR A 158 18.96 0.07 -8.90
CA THR A 158 20.10 -0.86 -9.08
C THR A 158 19.85 -2.19 -8.39
N VAL A 159 20.07 -3.30 -9.10
CA VAL A 159 19.95 -4.66 -8.56
C VAL A 159 21.34 -5.25 -8.29
N LEU A 160 21.60 -5.64 -7.04
CA LEU A 160 22.84 -6.29 -6.63
C LEU A 160 22.76 -7.80 -6.85
N VAL A 161 23.73 -8.36 -7.58
CA VAL A 161 23.90 -9.80 -7.77
C VAL A 161 25.23 -10.24 -7.14
N THR A 162 25.16 -10.99 -6.04
CA THR A 162 26.33 -11.59 -5.38
C THR A 162 26.67 -12.94 -5.99
N GLY A 163 27.96 -13.24 -6.14
CA GLY A 163 28.39 -14.45 -6.86
C GLY A 163 28.07 -14.37 -8.36
N ALA A 164 27.92 -13.16 -8.90
CA ALA A 164 27.52 -12.92 -10.30
C ALA A 164 28.45 -13.58 -11.34
N MET A 165 29.69 -13.86 -10.95
CA MET A 165 30.70 -14.49 -11.80
C MET A 165 30.60 -16.04 -11.78
N GLY A 166 29.71 -16.61 -10.96
CA GLY A 166 29.35 -18.04 -11.01
C GLY A 166 28.33 -18.33 -12.12
N ARG A 167 28.19 -19.60 -12.51
CA ARG A 167 27.28 -20.02 -13.60
C ARG A 167 25.84 -19.55 -13.37
N LEU A 168 25.31 -19.76 -12.17
CA LEU A 168 23.94 -19.33 -11.83
C LEU A 168 23.82 -17.81 -11.74
N GLY A 169 24.78 -17.13 -11.11
CA GLY A 169 24.79 -15.67 -10.99
C GLY A 169 24.79 -14.96 -12.34
N ALA A 170 25.54 -15.49 -13.32
CA ALA A 170 25.56 -14.96 -14.68
C ALA A 170 24.22 -15.18 -15.42
N LEU A 171 23.59 -16.35 -15.24
CA LEU A 171 22.28 -16.64 -15.82
C LEU A 171 21.19 -15.76 -15.20
N VAL A 172 21.20 -15.58 -13.88
CA VAL A 172 20.25 -14.70 -13.17
C VAL A 172 20.45 -13.25 -13.61
N ALA A 173 21.68 -12.73 -13.64
CA ALA A 173 21.95 -11.37 -14.13
C ALA A 173 21.43 -11.15 -15.56
N ARG A 174 21.64 -12.14 -16.45
CA ARG A 174 21.10 -12.10 -17.82
C ARG A 174 19.57 -12.14 -17.84
N HIS A 175 18.95 -12.97 -17.01
CA HIS A 175 17.50 -13.06 -16.91
C HIS A 175 16.88 -11.75 -16.42
N LEU A 176 17.50 -11.09 -15.45
CA LEU A 176 17.07 -9.79 -14.92
C LEU A 176 17.05 -8.70 -15.99
N VAL A 177 18.09 -8.61 -16.84
CA VAL A 177 18.11 -7.65 -17.94
C VAL A 177 17.08 -8.01 -19.01
N LEU A 178 17.08 -9.26 -19.49
CA LEU A 178 16.32 -9.64 -20.68
C LEU A 178 14.82 -9.85 -20.42
N ARG A 179 14.44 -10.32 -19.24
CA ARG A 179 13.04 -10.63 -18.91
C ARG A 179 12.40 -9.58 -18.02
N HIS A 180 13.18 -8.96 -17.14
CA HIS A 180 12.65 -8.01 -16.15
C HIS A 180 13.05 -6.55 -16.41
N GLY A 181 13.79 -6.26 -17.49
CA GLY A 181 14.11 -4.89 -17.91
C GLY A 181 14.99 -4.12 -16.92
N VAL A 182 15.78 -4.83 -16.10
CA VAL A 182 16.67 -4.19 -15.14
C VAL A 182 17.80 -3.48 -15.89
N GLU A 183 17.89 -2.16 -15.72
CA GLU A 183 18.87 -1.31 -16.41
C GLU A 183 20.20 -1.18 -15.63
N ASN A 184 20.13 -1.17 -14.30
CA ASN A 184 21.30 -1.00 -13.44
C ASN A 184 21.55 -2.28 -12.64
N LEU A 185 22.69 -2.94 -12.91
CA LEU A 185 23.14 -4.12 -12.18
C LEU A 185 24.45 -3.83 -11.45
N LEU A 186 24.56 -4.25 -10.19
CA LEU A 186 25.82 -4.29 -9.46
C LEU A 186 26.25 -5.75 -9.32
N LEU A 187 27.29 -6.16 -10.04
CA LEU A 187 27.76 -7.55 -10.07
C LEU A 187 28.95 -7.73 -9.13
N VAL A 188 28.76 -8.48 -8.05
CA VAL A 188 29.77 -8.66 -7.00
C VAL A 188 30.27 -10.10 -6.97
N SER A 189 31.59 -10.29 -6.96
CA SER A 189 32.21 -11.54 -6.55
C SER A 189 33.54 -11.30 -5.85
N ARG A 190 33.95 -12.25 -5.01
CA ARG A 190 35.22 -12.22 -4.27
C ARG A 190 36.46 -12.02 -5.14
N ARG A 191 36.41 -12.49 -6.40
CA ARG A 191 37.56 -12.46 -7.33
C ARG A 191 37.44 -11.39 -8.42
N GLY A 192 36.35 -10.62 -8.43
CA GLY A 192 36.07 -9.64 -9.47
C GLY A 192 35.96 -10.27 -10.87
N ARG A 193 35.92 -9.42 -11.90
CA ARG A 193 36.09 -9.86 -13.30
C ARG A 193 37.58 -10.09 -13.52
N ARG A 194 38.00 -11.34 -13.78
CA ARG A 194 39.34 -11.58 -14.33
C ARG A 194 39.42 -10.91 -15.71
N PRO A 195 40.43 -10.07 -16.00
CA PRO A 195 40.66 -9.59 -17.35
C PRO A 195 40.79 -10.80 -18.27
N ARG A 196 39.97 -10.85 -19.32
CA ARG A 196 40.15 -11.84 -20.39
C ARG A 196 41.45 -11.44 -21.10
N ALA A 197 42.47 -12.30 -21.06
CA ALA A 197 43.63 -12.14 -21.93
C ALA A 197 43.13 -12.07 -23.39
N PRO A 198 43.71 -11.21 -24.26
CA PRO A 198 43.25 -11.10 -25.64
C PRO A 198 43.43 -12.45 -26.34
N THR A 199 42.32 -13.16 -26.54
CA THR A 199 42.26 -14.33 -27.43
C THR A 199 41.64 -13.85 -28.72
N ASN A 200 42.37 -14.02 -29.82
CA ASN A 200 41.89 -13.81 -31.19
C ASN A 200 40.75 -14.81 -31.47
N SER A 201 39.52 -14.45 -31.11
CA SER A 201 38.32 -15.14 -31.57
C SER A 201 37.14 -14.17 -31.58
N SER A 202 36.44 -14.19 -32.72
CA SER A 202 35.36 -13.31 -33.14
C SER A 202 34.26 -13.13 -32.07
N PRO A 203 33.64 -11.95 -31.95
CA PRO A 203 32.69 -11.68 -30.87
C PRO A 203 31.33 -12.33 -31.12
N SER A 204 30.94 -13.26 -30.26
CA SER A 204 29.52 -13.51 -29.98
C SER A 204 29.00 -12.46 -29.00
N SER A 205 27.81 -11.92 -29.29
CA SER A 205 27.25 -10.67 -28.75
C SER A 205 27.21 -10.58 -27.21
N PRO A 206 27.79 -9.54 -26.58
CA PRO A 206 27.67 -9.31 -25.14
C PRO A 206 26.41 -8.51 -24.77
N VAL A 207 25.76 -8.90 -23.66
CA VAL A 207 24.67 -8.16 -23.00
C VAL A 207 25.27 -7.01 -22.16
N SER A 208 24.70 -5.81 -22.31
CA SER A 208 25.15 -4.56 -21.67
C SER A 208 24.79 -4.49 -20.17
N GLY A 209 25.69 -3.94 -19.35
CA GLY A 209 25.46 -3.65 -17.93
C GLY A 209 26.61 -2.84 -17.31
N ARG A 210 26.31 -1.80 -16.54
CA ARG A 210 27.32 -1.01 -15.81
C ARG A 210 27.94 -1.90 -14.73
N THR A 211 29.23 -2.22 -14.85
CA THR A 211 29.94 -2.99 -13.82
C THR A 211 30.74 -2.06 -12.92
N CYS A 212 30.26 -1.77 -11.71
CA CYS A 212 31.08 -1.15 -10.68
C CYS A 212 31.76 -2.25 -9.85
N VAL A 213 33.09 -2.30 -9.87
CA VAL A 213 33.88 -3.16 -8.98
C VAL A 213 34.41 -2.29 -7.86
N SER A 214 33.84 -2.37 -6.66
CA SER A 214 34.52 -1.86 -5.47
C SER A 214 35.54 -2.90 -5.00
N ARG A 215 36.80 -2.48 -4.82
CA ARG A 215 37.79 -3.24 -4.05
C ARG A 215 37.50 -3.03 -2.56
N PRO A 216 37.66 -4.04 -1.70
CA PRO A 216 37.67 -3.80 -0.26
C PRO A 216 38.81 -2.83 0.08
N VAL A 217 38.47 -1.75 0.78
CA VAL A 217 39.42 -0.82 1.37
C VAL A 217 40.08 -1.54 2.54
N THR A 218 41.32 -1.95 2.39
CA THR A 218 42.17 -2.31 3.52
C THR A 218 43.06 -1.11 3.82
N SER A 219 42.72 -0.39 4.89
CA SER A 219 43.43 0.74 5.54
C SER A 219 43.16 2.17 5.01
N PRO A 220 43.19 3.20 5.90
CA PRO A 220 42.60 4.52 5.65
C PRO A 220 43.63 5.52 5.13
N THR A 221 44.32 5.25 4.03
CA THR A 221 45.15 6.26 3.36
C THR A 221 45.34 5.90 1.89
N SER A 222 44.40 6.34 1.05
CA SER A 222 44.58 6.78 -0.34
C SER A 222 43.26 6.71 -1.09
N SER A 223 42.70 7.90 -1.36
CA SER A 223 41.58 8.11 -2.26
C SER A 223 42.03 7.83 -3.70
N ASN A 224 41.59 6.72 -4.29
CA ASN A 224 41.56 6.61 -5.75
C ASN A 224 40.45 5.65 -6.19
N CYS A 225 39.22 6.19 -6.29
CA CYS A 225 38.12 5.59 -7.02
C CYS A 225 38.31 5.86 -8.52
N GLY A 226 38.81 4.87 -9.26
CA GLY A 226 38.82 4.92 -10.73
C GLY A 226 37.47 4.47 -11.30
N CYS A 227 36.58 5.41 -11.59
CA CYS A 227 35.39 5.15 -12.41
C CYS A 227 35.79 5.14 -13.89
N PHE A 228 35.73 3.99 -14.55
CA PHE A 228 35.76 3.93 -16.02
C PHE A 228 34.34 3.95 -16.57
N SER A 229 33.97 5.07 -17.20
CA SER A 229 32.80 5.17 -18.05
C SER A 229 33.18 4.72 -19.46
N THR A 230 32.44 3.78 -20.03
CA THR A 230 32.51 3.51 -21.47
C THR A 230 31.12 3.74 -22.04
N THR A 231 30.95 4.85 -22.73
CA THR A 231 29.74 5.20 -23.48
C THR A 231 29.75 4.43 -24.80
N LEU A 232 28.70 3.66 -25.09
CA LEU A 232 28.48 3.10 -26.43
C LEU A 232 27.04 3.36 -26.87
N ARG A 233 26.94 3.98 -28.04
CA ARG A 233 25.74 4.49 -28.72
C ARG A 233 24.72 3.40 -29.06
N SER A 234 23.45 3.80 -29.09
CA SER A 234 22.30 3.06 -29.60
C SER A 234 22.47 2.64 -31.07
N PRO A 235 21.96 1.45 -31.50
CA PRO A 235 21.67 1.19 -32.90
C PRO A 235 20.33 1.84 -33.32
N PRO A 236 20.09 2.03 -34.64
CA PRO A 236 19.04 2.92 -35.14
C PRO A 236 17.64 2.36 -34.93
N SER A 237 16.68 3.29 -34.84
CA SER A 237 15.24 3.04 -34.80
C SER A 237 14.78 2.02 -35.85
N CYS A 238 14.25 0.89 -35.39
CA CYS A 238 13.48 0.01 -36.26
C CYS A 238 12.05 0.58 -36.36
N THR A 239 11.81 1.35 -37.42
CA THR A 239 10.46 1.80 -37.81
C THR A 239 9.56 0.58 -38.00
N ARG A 240 8.49 0.48 -37.21
CA ARG A 240 7.38 -0.45 -37.46
C ARG A 240 6.85 -0.18 -38.87
N ARG A 241 6.99 -1.14 -39.79
CA ARG A 241 6.13 -1.18 -40.99
C ARG A 241 4.76 -1.72 -40.57
N PRO A 242 3.66 -1.09 -41.00
CA PRO A 242 2.33 -1.65 -40.78
C PRO A 242 2.11 -2.86 -41.69
N CYS A 243 1.58 -3.96 -41.15
CA CYS A 243 1.04 -5.04 -41.95
C CYS A 243 -0.20 -4.52 -42.71
N SER A 244 -0.11 -4.49 -44.04
CA SER A 244 -1.25 -4.30 -44.93
C SER A 244 -2.05 -5.60 -45.01
N THR A 245 -3.28 -5.59 -44.51
CA THR A 245 -4.31 -6.58 -44.86
C THR A 245 -5.36 -5.88 -45.70
N THR A 246 -5.27 -6.04 -47.02
CA THR A 246 -6.35 -5.76 -47.96
C THR A 246 -7.25 -7.00 -48.02
N PRO A 247 -8.57 -6.90 -47.83
CA PRO A 247 -9.48 -8.02 -48.08
C PRO A 247 -9.75 -8.15 -49.60
N PRO A 248 -9.99 -9.35 -50.14
CA PRO A 248 -10.43 -9.50 -51.51
C PRO A 248 -11.91 -9.10 -51.63
N SER A 249 -12.17 -8.18 -52.54
CA SER A 249 -13.51 -7.89 -53.06
C SER A 249 -13.94 -8.99 -54.03
N LEU A 250 -15.07 -9.62 -53.76
CA LEU A 250 -15.86 -10.36 -54.74
C LEU A 250 -17.31 -9.84 -54.67
N VAL A 251 -17.78 -9.51 -55.88
CA VAL A 251 -19.10 -9.10 -56.38
C VAL A 251 -20.29 -9.42 -55.48
#